data_AF-A0A167C5E0-F1
#
_entry.id   AF-A0A167C5E0-F1
#
_cell.length_a   1.000
_cell.length_b   1.000
_cell.length_c   1.000
_cell.angle_alpha   90.00
_cell.angle_beta   90.00
_cell.angle_gamma   90.00
#
_symmetry.space_group_name_H-M   'P 1'
#
loop_
_entity.id
_entity.type
_entity.pdbx_description
1 polymer ?
#
loop_
_entity_poly.entity_id
_entity_poly.type
_entity_poly.pdbx_seq_one_letter_code
_entity_poly.pdbx_strand_id
1 'polypeptide(L)'
;MSITDPQHMPPRCCSQEHIPLRYVGQLFDEDFKKTWNRKFTEYTTRNRLYCPSRKCGEWIMPDSIRRENGRKVARCGRCKTKVCGSCGGKYHSSSQCPNDEDTAKFLDQAADEVDVVRNSV
;
A
#
# COMPACT_ATOMS: atom_id res chain seq x y z
N MET A 1 17.21 8.84 12.39
CA MET A 1 16.03 8.84 11.50
C MET A 1 15.87 7.44 10.93
N SER A 2 14.72 6.81 11.09
CA SER A 2 14.49 5.45 10.60
C SER A 2 13.70 5.47 9.29
N ILE A 3 14.20 4.78 8.26
CA ILE A 3 13.53 4.59 6.96
C ILE A 3 12.57 3.40 6.95
N THR A 4 12.49 2.66 8.05
CA THR A 4 11.59 1.49 8.19
C THR A 4 10.37 1.79 9.04
N ASP A 5 10.33 2.95 9.70
CA ASP A 5 9.24 3.35 10.57
C ASP A 5 8.20 4.19 9.80
N PRO A 6 6.94 3.72 9.69
CA PRO A 6 5.86 4.47 9.05
C PRO A 6 5.60 5.85 9.66
N GLN A 7 5.90 6.07 10.95
CA GLN A 7 5.67 7.35 11.62
C GLN A 7 6.67 8.43 11.17
N HIS A 8 7.83 8.00 10.67
CA HIS A 8 8.93 8.87 10.27
C HIS A 8 9.04 9.03 8.75
N MET A 9 8.10 8.45 7.99
CA MET A 9 8.15 8.39 6.53
C MET A 9 6.80 8.76 5.90
N PRO A 10 6.75 9.66 4.90
CA PRO A 10 7.87 10.47 4.41
C PRO A 10 8.32 11.51 5.46
N PRO A 11 9.62 11.82 5.54
CA PRO A 11 10.12 12.73 6.55
C PRO A 11 9.70 14.15 6.21
N ARG A 12 9.26 14.84 7.25
CA ARG A 12 8.95 16.25 7.24
C ARG A 12 10.00 16.96 8.07
N CYS A 13 10.37 18.17 7.65
CA CYS A 13 11.06 19.09 8.54
C CYS A 13 9.99 19.82 9.38
N CYS A 14 10.31 20.94 10.01
CA CYS A 14 9.42 21.76 10.83
C CYS A 14 8.15 22.28 10.11
N SER A 15 7.96 21.93 8.83
CA SER A 15 6.81 22.23 7.98
C SER A 15 5.90 21.01 7.77
N GLN A 16 4.66 21.25 7.33
CA GLN A 16 3.77 20.17 6.90
C GLN A 16 4.22 19.48 5.60
N GLU A 17 5.07 20.14 4.80
CA GLU A 17 5.57 19.61 3.53
C GLU A 17 6.65 18.53 3.72
N HIS A 18 6.60 17.51 2.85
CA HIS A 18 7.60 16.44 2.78
C HIS A 18 8.92 16.97 2.21
N ILE A 19 10.05 16.51 2.75
CA ILE A 19 11.38 16.91 2.26
C ILE A 19 11.55 16.43 0.80
N PRO A 20 11.72 17.34 -0.18
CA PRO A 20 11.87 16.96 -1.57
C PRO A 20 13.13 16.12 -1.83
N LEU A 21 13.02 15.17 -2.75
CA LEU A 21 14.10 14.25 -3.14
C LEU A 21 15.40 14.94 -3.60
N ARG A 22 15.29 16.16 -4.15
CA ARG A 22 16.46 16.94 -4.62
C ARG A 22 17.49 17.21 -3.51
N TYR A 23 17.05 17.37 -2.26
CA TYR A 23 17.95 17.64 -1.13
C TYR A 23 18.66 16.35 -0.66
N VAL A 24 17.98 15.21 -0.75
CA VAL A 24 18.51 13.88 -0.41
C VAL A 24 19.51 13.41 -1.48
N GLY A 25 19.30 13.82 -2.73
CA GLY A 25 20.08 13.39 -3.90
C GLY A 25 21.57 13.74 -3.88
N GLN A 26 22.00 14.74 -3.11
CA GLN A 26 23.43 15.10 -3.00
C GLN A 26 24.09 14.59 -1.71
N LEU A 27 23.30 14.16 -0.72
CA LEU A 27 23.78 13.88 0.64
C LEU A 27 24.01 12.40 0.93
N PHE A 28 23.44 11.50 0.12
CA PHE A 28 23.46 10.06 0.39
C PHE A 28 23.98 9.25 -0.79
N ASP A 29 24.41 8.02 -0.50
CA ASP A 29 24.86 7.06 -1.52
C ASP A 29 23.70 6.58 -2.39
N GLU A 30 24.02 6.05 -3.57
CA GLU A 30 23.00 5.58 -4.53
C GLU A 30 22.07 4.50 -3.96
N ASP A 31 22.61 3.58 -3.17
CA ASP A 31 21.83 2.49 -2.58
C ASP A 31 20.85 3.01 -1.51
N PHE A 32 21.25 4.04 -0.78
CA PHE A 32 20.35 4.74 0.13
C PHE A 32 19.26 5.48 -0.65
N LYS A 33 19.60 6.17 -1.76
CA LYS A 33 18.60 6.83 -2.61
C LYS A 33 17.56 5.87 -3.16
N LYS A 34 17.99 4.69 -3.64
CA LYS A 34 17.07 3.64 -4.12
C LYS A 34 16.11 3.20 -3.02
N THR A 35 16.64 2.96 -1.82
CA THR A 35 15.84 2.54 -0.66
C THR A 35 14.88 3.64 -0.22
N TRP A 36 15.36 4.88 -0.15
CA TRP A 36 14.57 6.05 0.17
C TRP A 36 13.42 6.26 -0.82
N ASN A 37 13.71 6.27 -2.13
CA ASN A 37 12.69 6.42 -3.17
C ASN A 37 11.63 5.35 -3.04
N ARG A 38 12.04 4.10 -2.86
CA ARG A 38 11.13 2.98 -2.67
C ARG A 38 10.23 3.16 -1.46
N LYS A 39 10.79 3.55 -0.31
CA LYS A 39 10.03 3.77 0.92
C LYS A 39 9.13 4.99 0.82
N PHE A 40 9.62 6.08 0.24
CA PHE A 40 8.84 7.28 -0.02
C PHE A 40 7.60 6.93 -0.85
N THR A 41 7.78 6.25 -1.98
CA THR A 41 6.65 5.83 -2.83
C THR A 41 5.72 4.87 -2.09
N GLU A 42 6.24 3.91 -1.34
CA GLU A 42 5.46 3.01 -0.49
C GLU A 42 4.51 3.83 0.41
N TYR A 43 5.04 4.72 1.25
CA TYR A 43 4.23 5.44 2.22
C TYR A 43 3.32 6.51 1.62
N THR A 44 3.64 7.06 0.45
CA THR A 44 2.74 7.97 -0.28
C THR A 44 1.66 7.25 -1.09
N THR A 45 1.84 5.95 -1.39
CA THR A 45 0.87 5.16 -2.15
C THR A 45 -0.36 4.86 -1.29
N ARG A 46 -1.55 5.16 -1.82
CA ARG A 46 -2.83 4.72 -1.24
C ARG A 46 -3.05 3.23 -1.53
N ASN A 47 -3.75 2.52 -0.64
CA ASN A 47 -4.07 1.09 -0.81
C ASN A 47 -2.83 0.21 -1.04
N ARG A 48 -1.83 0.35 -0.17
CA ARG A 48 -0.59 -0.46 -0.22
C ARG A 48 -0.91 -1.95 -0.12
N LEU A 49 -0.28 -2.73 -1.00
CA LEU A 49 -0.35 -4.18 -0.98
C LEU A 49 0.96 -4.76 -0.45
N TYR A 50 0.89 -5.61 0.56
CA TYR A 50 2.06 -6.28 1.13
C TYR A 50 2.06 -7.76 0.82
N CYS A 51 3.24 -8.35 0.72
CA CYS A 51 3.37 -9.78 0.53
C CYS A 51 2.91 -10.54 1.79
N PRO A 52 1.90 -11.43 1.70
CA PRO A 52 1.36 -12.17 2.84
C PRO A 52 2.27 -13.34 3.27
N SER A 53 3.41 -13.55 2.60
CA SER A 53 4.37 -14.56 3.00
C SER A 53 5.05 -14.14 4.31
N ARG A 54 4.97 -15.00 5.33
CA ARG A 54 5.48 -14.75 6.69
C ARG A 54 6.95 -14.31 6.75
N LYS A 55 7.78 -14.76 5.80
CA LYS A 55 9.20 -14.39 5.73
C LYS A 55 9.50 -13.22 4.78
N CYS A 56 8.47 -12.65 4.14
CA CYS A 56 8.65 -11.63 3.11
C CYS A 56 8.19 -10.25 3.57
N GLY A 57 6.88 -10.04 3.76
CA GLY A 57 6.30 -8.75 4.15
C GLY A 57 6.58 -7.58 3.20
N GLU A 58 7.09 -7.85 2.00
CA GLU A 58 7.58 -6.82 1.09
C GLU A 58 6.41 -6.07 0.44
N TRP A 59 6.53 -4.74 0.34
CA TRP A 59 5.55 -3.94 -0.39
C TRP A 59 5.60 -4.29 -1.88
N ILE A 60 4.41 -4.51 -2.46
CA ILE A 60 4.23 -4.80 -3.87
C ILE A 60 3.89 -3.50 -4.57
N MET A 61 4.77 -3.10 -5.50
CA MET A 61 4.55 -1.91 -6.32
C MET A 61 3.24 -2.04 -7.12
N PRO A 62 2.45 -0.96 -7.26
CA PRO A 62 1.21 -0.95 -8.03
C PRO A 62 1.36 -1.51 -9.45
N ASP A 63 2.48 -1.22 -10.11
CA ASP A 63 2.80 -1.70 -11.46
C ASP A 63 2.97 -3.23 -11.56
N SER A 64 3.17 -3.90 -10.42
CA SER A 64 3.23 -5.36 -10.33
C SER A 64 1.85 -6.01 -10.15
N ILE A 65 0.78 -5.20 -10.08
CA ILE A 65 -0.61 -5.64 -9.98
C ILE A 65 -1.22 -5.65 -11.38
N ARG A 66 -1.79 -6.78 -11.78
CA ARG A 66 -2.41 -6.99 -13.09
C ARG A 66 -3.80 -7.59 -12.92
N ARG A 67 -4.62 -7.54 -13.97
CA ARG A 67 -5.89 -8.27 -14.02
C ARG A 67 -5.68 -9.59 -14.77
N GLU A 68 -6.02 -10.70 -14.12
CA GLU A 68 -6.00 -12.05 -14.69
C GLU A 68 -7.39 -12.65 -14.50
N ASN A 69 -8.08 -12.99 -15.60
CA ASN A 69 -9.45 -13.53 -15.58
C ASN A 69 -10.44 -12.69 -14.76
N GLY A 70 -10.40 -11.36 -14.93
CA GLY A 70 -11.26 -10.41 -14.22
C GLY A 70 -10.84 -10.10 -12.78
N ARG A 71 -9.87 -10.82 -12.21
CA ARG A 71 -9.41 -10.64 -10.82
C ARG A 71 -8.08 -9.90 -10.73
N LYS A 72 -7.90 -9.09 -9.70
CA LYS A 72 -6.62 -8.43 -9.41
C LYS A 72 -5.62 -9.43 -8.86
N VAL A 73 -4.49 -9.57 -9.53
CA VAL A 73 -3.40 -10.48 -9.17
C VAL A 73 -2.09 -9.70 -9.12
N ALA A 74 -1.38 -9.88 -8.03
CA ALA A 74 -0.10 -9.24 -7.78
C ALA A 74 0.99 -10.30 -7.62
N ARG A 75 2.20 -10.02 -8.08
CA ARG A 75 3.35 -10.92 -7.88
C ARG A 75 4.42 -10.20 -7.07
N CYS A 76 4.81 -10.79 -5.93
CA CYS A 76 5.87 -10.23 -5.11
C CYS A 76 7.21 -10.22 -5.87
N GLY A 77 7.85 -9.05 -5.97
CA GLY A 77 9.15 -8.91 -6.63
C GLY A 77 10.26 -9.74 -5.96
N ARG A 78 10.21 -9.87 -4.63
CA ARG A 78 11.22 -10.55 -3.79
C ARG A 78 11.07 -12.07 -3.78
N CYS A 79 9.93 -12.59 -3.32
CA CYS A 79 9.74 -14.04 -3.14
C CYS A 79 8.86 -14.69 -4.21
N LYS A 80 8.43 -13.93 -5.23
CA LYS A 80 7.59 -14.38 -6.36
C LYS A 80 6.22 -14.97 -5.98
N THR A 81 5.80 -14.86 -4.72
CA THR A 81 4.48 -15.29 -4.24
C THR A 81 3.39 -14.51 -4.99
N LYS A 82 2.37 -15.24 -5.49
CA LYS A 82 1.15 -14.64 -6.05
C LYS A 82 0.23 -14.19 -4.92
N VAL A 83 -0.26 -12.97 -5.02
CA VAL A 83 -1.07 -12.27 -4.02
C VAL A 83 -2.37 -11.85 -4.67
N CYS A 84 -3.47 -12.01 -3.96
CA CYS A 84 -4.76 -11.48 -4.39
C CYS A 84 -4.75 -9.96 -4.21
N GLY A 85 -4.91 -9.21 -5.29
CA GLY A 85 -4.91 -7.75 -5.26
C GLY A 85 -6.16 -7.14 -4.62
N SER A 86 -7.22 -7.94 -4.38
CA SER A 86 -8.46 -7.49 -3.74
C SER A 86 -8.41 -7.64 -2.21
N CYS A 87 -7.94 -8.79 -1.69
CA CYS A 87 -7.89 -9.04 -0.25
C CYS A 87 -6.49 -8.95 0.39
N GLY A 88 -5.42 -8.82 -0.39
CA GLY A 88 -4.05 -8.84 0.11
C GLY A 88 -3.54 -10.20 0.59
N GLY A 89 -4.39 -11.23 0.56
CA GLY A 89 -4.03 -12.60 0.91
C GLY A 89 -3.25 -13.33 -0.18
N LYS A 90 -2.89 -14.59 0.09
CA LYS A 90 -2.34 -15.47 -0.95
C LYS A 90 -3.34 -15.59 -2.10
N TYR A 91 -2.85 -15.61 -3.34
CA TYR A 91 -3.72 -15.75 -4.50
C TYR A 91 -4.53 -17.04 -4.43
N HIS A 92 -5.81 -16.93 -4.75
CA HIS A 92 -6.76 -18.03 -4.77
C HIS A 92 -7.58 -18.00 -6.07
N SER A 93 -7.51 -19.08 -6.85
CA SER A 93 -8.20 -19.19 -8.13
C SER A 93 -9.62 -19.75 -7.99
N SER A 94 -9.81 -20.74 -7.11
CA SER A 94 -11.07 -21.47 -6.96
C SER A 94 -11.97 -20.95 -5.85
N SER A 95 -11.41 -20.43 -4.76
CA SER A 95 -12.21 -19.89 -3.66
C SER A 95 -12.68 -18.47 -3.94
N GLN A 96 -13.91 -18.16 -3.52
CA GLN A 96 -14.46 -16.80 -3.56
C GLN A 96 -13.56 -15.86 -2.73
N CYS A 97 -13.30 -14.66 -3.25
CA CYS A 97 -12.52 -13.70 -2.49
C CYS A 97 -13.36 -13.21 -1.31
N PRO A 98 -12.84 -13.26 -0.07
CA PRO A 98 -13.57 -12.72 1.07
C PRO A 98 -13.75 -11.20 0.97
N ASN A 99 -12.98 -10.53 0.11
CA ASN A 99 -12.98 -9.09 -0.08
C ASN A 99 -13.14 -8.73 -1.57
N ASP A 100 -13.89 -9.53 -2.34
CA ASP A 100 -14.21 -9.17 -3.73
C ASP A 100 -14.92 -7.81 -3.74
N GLU A 101 -14.51 -6.94 -4.66
CA GLU A 101 -14.73 -5.48 -4.64
C GLU A 101 -16.21 -5.03 -4.64
N ASP A 102 -17.18 -5.94 -4.71
CA ASP A 102 -18.59 -5.62 -4.54
C ASP A 102 -18.92 -5.30 -3.07
N THR A 103 -18.29 -5.97 -2.09
CA THR A 103 -18.66 -5.79 -0.67
C THR A 103 -18.09 -4.52 -0.04
N ALA A 104 -16.95 -4.01 -0.53
CA ALA A 104 -16.30 -2.82 0.02
C ALA A 104 -17.05 -1.51 -0.34
N LYS A 105 -17.73 -1.46 -1.50
CA LYS A 105 -18.56 -0.31 -1.88
C LYS A 105 -19.84 -0.19 -1.05
N PHE A 106 -20.36 -1.31 -0.52
CA PHE A 106 -21.50 -1.29 0.39
C PHE A 106 -21.13 -0.75 1.79
N LEU A 107 -19.87 -0.92 2.23
CA LEU A 107 -19.44 -0.45 3.56
C LEU A 107 -19.08 1.04 3.59
N ASP A 108 -18.73 1.64 2.45
CA ASP A 108 -18.48 3.09 2.34
C ASP A 108 -19.79 3.89 2.35
N GLN A 109 -20.85 3.39 1.68
CA GLN A 109 -22.17 4.02 1.72
C GLN A 109 -22.88 3.89 3.07
N ALA A 110 -22.56 2.87 3.86
CA ALA A 110 -23.15 2.69 5.19
C ALA A 110 -22.50 3.58 6.26
N ALA A 111 -21.25 4.05 6.07
CA ALA A 111 -20.61 4.96 7.02
C ALA A 111 -21.12 6.41 6.91
N ASP A 112 -21.48 6.84 5.70
CA ASP A 112 -21.99 8.19 5.46
C ASP A 112 -23.44 8.41 5.93
N GLU A 113 -24.25 7.35 6.11
CA GLU A 113 -25.63 7.48 6.63
C GLU A 113 -25.73 7.47 8.17
N VAL A 114 -24.75 6.92 8.90
CA VAL A 114 -24.84 6.85 10.38
C VAL A 114 -24.47 8.15 11.09
N ASP A 115 -23.64 8.99 10.46
CA ASP A 115 -23.18 10.25 11.06
C ASP A 115 -24.19 11.41 10.90
N VAL A 116 -25.10 11.35 9.91
CA VAL A 116 -26.17 12.37 9.75
C VAL A 116 -27.28 12.17 10.79
N VAL A 117 -27.59 10.92 11.14
CA VAL A 117 -28.67 10.60 12.09
C VAL A 117 -28.26 10.92 13.53
N ARG A 118 -26.98 10.76 13.89
CA ARG A 118 -26.49 11.00 15.27
C ARG A 118 -26.36 12.47 15.65
N ASN A 119 -26.34 13.38 14.69
CA ASN A 119 -26.15 14.83 14.93
C ASN A 119 -27.46 15.64 14.76
N SER A 120 -28.61 14.98 14.64
CA SER A 120 -29.93 15.62 14.45
C SER A 120 -30.98 15.25 15.51
N VAL A 121 -30.58 14.72 16.67
CA VAL A 121 -31.47 14.50 17.83
C VAL A 121 -30.92 15.19 19.07
#